data_AF-A0A429GIL9-F1
#
_entry.id   AF-A0A429GIL9-F1
#
_cell.length_a   1.000
_cell.length_b   1.000
_cell.length_c   1.000
_cell.angle_alpha   90.00
_cell.angle_beta   90.00
_cell.angle_gamma   90.00
#
_symmetry.space_group_name_H-M   'P 1'
#
loop_
_entity.id
_entity.type
_entity.pdbx_description
1 polymer ?
#
loop_
_entity_poly.entity_id
_entity_poly.type
_entity_poly.pdbx_seq_one_letter_code
_entity_poly.pdbx_strand_id
1 'polypeptide(L)'
;MIYGRSGAGKSLLMNKISTYLAEKGEKVLYIFNHPSAISNISVSTERIVLLSMNSSVLAKTLILAGNAIRKGFRLVVVDEISWDFLYSLAEMRDILLWVSLLSNLAKSFSKTLVLVSDEEQASLKLASRYVDSVIRVDRSGNMISLEWNTGTKLLFKLF
;
A
#
# COMPACT_ATOMS: atom_id res chain seq x y z
N MET A 1 3.41 5.48 -1.58
CA MET A 1 3.20 5.15 -0.17
C MET A 1 2.00 5.91 0.34
N ILE A 2 1.11 5.26 1.08
CA ILE A 2 -0.04 5.85 1.74
C ILE A 2 0.13 5.64 3.24
N TYR A 3 0.01 6.70 4.03
CA TYR A 3 0.18 6.63 5.47
C TYR A 3 -0.81 7.52 6.22
N GLY A 4 -0.92 7.32 7.53
CA GLY A 4 -1.86 8.06 8.36
C GLY A 4 -2.17 7.29 9.63
N ARG A 5 -2.92 7.90 10.56
CA ARG A 5 -3.27 7.25 11.82
C ARG A 5 -4.09 5.97 11.59
N SER A 6 -4.04 5.06 12.55
CA SER A 6 -4.97 3.93 12.58
C SER A 6 -6.42 4.44 12.50
N GLY A 7 -7.26 3.77 11.70
CA GLY A 7 -8.65 4.19 11.46
C GLY A 7 -8.84 5.37 10.49
N ALA A 8 -7.78 5.96 9.93
CA ALA A 8 -7.89 7.07 8.96
C ALA A 8 -8.55 6.68 7.62
N GLY A 9 -8.80 5.39 7.38
CA GLY A 9 -9.49 4.90 6.17
C GLY A 9 -8.56 4.53 5.01
N LYS A 10 -7.26 4.31 5.27
CA LYS A 10 -6.27 3.91 4.26
C LYS A 10 -6.66 2.62 3.52
N SER A 11 -6.96 1.55 4.27
CA SER A 11 -7.40 0.27 3.69
C SER A 11 -8.75 0.41 2.99
N LEU A 12 -9.68 1.19 3.53
CA LEU A 12 -10.96 1.48 2.87
C LEU A 12 -10.77 2.17 1.52
N LEU A 13 -9.88 3.17 1.45
CA LEU A 13 -9.52 3.84 0.21
C LEU A 13 -8.92 2.84 -0.80
N MET A 14 -7.98 2.01 -0.35
CA MET A 14 -7.34 1.01 -1.20
C MET A 14 -8.30 -0.08 -1.68
N ASN A 15 -9.26 -0.48 -0.86
CA ASN A 15 -10.34 -1.39 -1.27
C ASN A 15 -11.14 -0.78 -2.41
N LYS A 16 -11.59 0.47 -2.27
CA LYS A 16 -12.38 1.14 -3.32
C LYS A 16 -11.61 1.26 -4.62
N ILE A 17 -10.33 1.64 -4.56
CA ILE A 17 -9.46 1.69 -5.75
C ILE A 17 -9.30 0.30 -6.36
N SER A 18 -9.08 -0.72 -5.54
CA SER A 18 -8.89 -2.10 -6.00
C SER A 18 -10.14 -2.66 -6.68
N THR A 19 -11.32 -2.48 -6.08
CA THR A 19 -12.61 -2.86 -6.65
C THR A 19 -12.88 -2.13 -7.95
N TYR A 20 -12.70 -0.81 -7.99
CA TYR A 20 -12.88 -0.03 -9.22
C TYR A 20 -11.98 -0.53 -10.37
N LEU A 21 -10.70 -0.78 -10.09
CA LEU A 21 -9.78 -1.30 -11.10
C LEU A 21 -10.22 -2.69 -11.60
N ALA A 22 -10.63 -3.57 -10.68
CA ALA A 22 -11.12 -4.90 -11.05
C ALA A 22 -12.39 -4.86 -11.91
N GLU A 23 -13.33 -3.96 -11.61
CA GLU A 23 -14.52 -3.69 -12.42
C GLU A 23 -14.17 -3.17 -13.83
N LYS A 24 -13.08 -2.41 -13.96
CA LYS A 24 -12.53 -1.98 -15.26
C LYS A 24 -11.73 -3.07 -15.96
N GLY A 25 -11.63 -4.27 -15.40
CA GLY A 25 -10.93 -5.39 -15.98
C GLY A 25 -9.44 -5.46 -15.62
N GLU A 26 -8.96 -4.66 -14.68
CA GLU A 26 -7.57 -4.72 -14.27
C GLU A 26 -7.33 -5.79 -13.21
N LYS A 27 -6.16 -6.45 -13.25
CA LYS A 27 -5.78 -7.42 -12.21
C LYS A 27 -5.17 -6.70 -11.01
N VAL A 28 -5.65 -7.02 -9.82
CA VAL A 28 -5.19 -6.42 -8.55
C VAL A 28 -4.74 -7.51 -7.59
N LEU A 29 -3.57 -7.31 -6.98
CA LEU A 29 -3.12 -8.11 -5.85
C LEU A 29 -3.24 -7.26 -4.59
N TYR A 30 -3.97 -7.75 -3.59
CA TYR A 30 -4.10 -7.11 -2.30
C TYR A 30 -3.50 -8.03 -1.23
N ILE A 31 -2.35 -7.64 -0.69
CA ILE A 31 -1.72 -8.34 0.42
C ILE A 31 -2.10 -7.60 1.71
N PHE A 32 -2.78 -8.28 2.63
CA PHE A 32 -3.36 -7.66 3.82
C PHE A 32 -2.85 -8.28 5.13
N ASN A 33 -2.58 -7.48 6.16
CA ASN A 33 -2.16 -7.95 7.49
C ASN A 33 -3.35 -8.25 8.42
N HIS A 34 -4.46 -7.54 8.25
CA HIS A 34 -5.65 -7.68 9.09
C HIS A 34 -6.91 -7.89 8.24
N PRO A 35 -7.83 -8.81 8.60
CA PRO A 35 -9.05 -9.06 7.82
C PRO A 35 -9.97 -7.83 7.65
N SER A 36 -9.94 -6.89 8.61
CA SER A 36 -10.68 -5.62 8.48
C SER A 36 -10.22 -4.78 7.27
N ALA A 37 -9.00 -4.98 6.80
CA ALA A 37 -8.49 -4.32 5.61
C ALA A 37 -9.22 -4.75 4.35
N ILE A 38 -9.88 -5.92 4.32
CA ILE A 38 -10.57 -6.46 3.13
C ILE A 38 -12.09 -6.64 3.31
N SER A 39 -12.66 -6.23 4.44
CA SER A 39 -14.06 -6.49 4.80
C SER A 39 -15.10 -5.97 3.81
N ASN A 40 -14.72 -5.01 2.96
CA ASN A 40 -15.58 -4.38 1.95
C ASN A 40 -15.16 -4.69 0.50
N ILE A 41 -14.17 -5.55 0.29
CA ILE A 41 -13.84 -6.02 -1.07
C ILE A 41 -14.86 -7.09 -1.44
N SER A 42 -15.72 -6.83 -2.44
CA SER A 42 -16.65 -7.83 -2.92
C SER A 42 -15.90 -8.95 -3.63
N VAL A 43 -16.09 -10.18 -3.17
CA VAL A 43 -15.48 -11.42 -3.69
C VAL A 43 -15.93 -11.75 -5.14
N SER A 44 -16.84 -10.96 -5.72
CA SER A 44 -17.37 -11.16 -7.07
C SER A 44 -16.37 -10.87 -8.20
N THR A 45 -15.25 -10.20 -7.92
CA THR A 45 -14.26 -9.88 -8.95
C THR A 45 -13.13 -10.91 -8.94
N GLU A 46 -13.18 -11.91 -9.82
CA GLU A 46 -12.09 -12.89 -10.08
C GLU A 46 -10.73 -12.24 -10.42
N ARG A 47 -10.70 -10.92 -10.62
CA ARG A 47 -9.50 -10.12 -10.92
C ARG A 47 -8.79 -9.58 -9.69
N ILE A 48 -9.35 -9.75 -8.48
CA ILE A 48 -8.67 -9.41 -7.22
C ILE A 48 -8.16 -10.69 -6.57
N VAL A 49 -6.85 -10.78 -6.38
CA VAL A 49 -6.21 -11.81 -5.56
C VAL A 49 -5.97 -11.25 -4.18
N LEU A 50 -6.47 -11.92 -3.15
CA LEU A 50 -6.28 -11.56 -1.74
C LEU A 50 -5.23 -12.49 -1.11
N LEU A 51 -4.21 -11.94 -0.46
CA LEU A 51 -3.20 -12.70 0.26
C LEU A 51 -3.06 -12.17 1.69
N SER A 52 -3.21 -13.03 2.69
CA SER A 52 -2.90 -12.65 4.07
C SER A 52 -1.38 -12.55 4.26
N MET A 53 -0.93 -11.48 4.89
CA MET A 53 0.46 -11.24 5.23
C MET A 53 0.79 -11.98 6.53
N ASN A 54 1.88 -12.75 6.51
CA ASN A 54 2.47 -13.28 7.74
C ASN A 54 3.69 -12.41 8.09
N SER A 55 3.60 -11.67 9.20
CA SER A 55 4.61 -10.72 9.66
C SER A 55 6.00 -11.35 9.86
N SER A 56 6.06 -12.66 10.15
CA SER A 56 7.33 -13.40 10.25
C SER A 56 8.08 -13.56 8.92
N VAL A 57 7.49 -13.15 7.78
CA VAL A 57 8.11 -13.32 6.46
C VAL A 57 7.86 -12.16 5.49
N LEU A 58 8.11 -10.92 5.95
CA LEU A 58 8.01 -9.71 5.12
C LEU A 58 8.77 -9.84 3.77
N ALA A 59 9.97 -10.44 3.76
CA ALA A 59 10.71 -10.67 2.52
C ALA A 59 9.94 -11.53 1.50
N LYS A 60 9.23 -12.59 1.93
CA LYS A 60 8.39 -13.39 1.00
C LYS A 60 7.22 -12.58 0.48
N THR A 61 6.60 -11.75 1.31
CA THR A 61 5.53 -10.83 0.89
C THR A 61 6.01 -9.89 -0.21
N LEU A 62 7.19 -9.30 -0.04
CA LEU A 62 7.80 -8.40 -1.01
C LEU A 62 8.18 -9.14 -2.31
N ILE A 63 8.68 -10.37 -2.23
CA ILE A 63 8.92 -11.22 -3.40
C ILE A 63 7.61 -11.50 -4.17
N LEU A 64 6.52 -11.82 -3.46
CA LEU A 64 5.21 -12.06 -4.08
C LEU A 64 4.67 -10.80 -4.77
N ALA A 65 4.84 -9.63 -4.16
CA ALA A 65 4.50 -8.35 -4.75
C ALA A 65 5.28 -8.13 -6.07
N GLY A 66 6.60 -8.36 -6.07
CA GLY A 66 7.44 -8.26 -7.26
C GLY A 66 7.02 -9.23 -8.37
N ASN A 67 6.70 -10.47 -8.01
CA ASN A 67 6.21 -11.47 -8.96
C ASN A 67 4.86 -11.08 -9.57
N ALA A 68 3.95 -10.50 -8.79
CA ALA A 68 2.66 -10.04 -9.28
C ALA A 68 2.82 -8.90 -10.29
N ILE A 69 3.71 -7.94 -10.01
CA ILE A 69 4.03 -6.86 -10.97
C ILE A 69 4.50 -7.46 -12.30
N ARG A 70 5.44 -8.43 -12.28
CA ARG A 70 5.93 -9.10 -13.49
C ARG A 70 4.85 -9.90 -14.21
N LYS A 71 3.90 -10.49 -13.47
CA LYS A 71 2.74 -11.23 -14.01
C LYS A 71 1.63 -10.33 -14.55
N GLY A 72 1.85 -9.02 -14.59
CA GLY A 72 0.97 -8.07 -15.27
C GLY A 72 -0.11 -7.46 -14.38
N PHE A 73 -0.10 -7.71 -13.07
CA PHE A 73 -1.02 -7.05 -12.13
C PHE A 73 -0.87 -5.53 -12.24
N ARG A 74 -1.98 -4.83 -12.45
CA ARG A 74 -2.01 -3.37 -12.62
C ARG A 74 -1.70 -2.66 -11.32
N LEU A 75 -2.26 -3.17 -10.23
CA LEU A 75 -2.08 -2.67 -8.88
C LEU A 75 -1.63 -3.80 -7.97
N VAL A 76 -0.61 -3.52 -7.18
CA VAL A 76 -0.19 -4.36 -6.05
C VAL A 76 -0.24 -3.52 -4.78
N VAL A 77 -1.03 -3.97 -3.81
CA VAL A 77 -1.17 -3.32 -2.50
C VAL A 77 -0.54 -4.19 -1.43
N VAL A 78 0.25 -3.59 -0.55
CA VAL A 78 0.78 -4.22 0.67
C VAL A 78 0.30 -3.41 1.87
N ASP A 79 -0.60 -3.98 2.67
CA ASP A 79 -1.37 -3.30 3.72
C ASP A 79 -1.53 -4.17 4.97
N GLU A 80 -0.76 -4.05 6.04
CA GLU A 80 0.05 -2.93 6.49
C GLU A 80 1.52 -3.32 6.56
N ILE A 81 2.42 -2.47 6.05
CA ILE A 81 3.86 -2.61 6.29
C ILE A 81 4.17 -1.88 7.60
N SER A 82 4.41 -2.67 8.66
CA SER A 82 5.00 -2.14 9.90
C SER A 82 6.45 -1.75 9.63
N TRP A 83 6.80 -0.53 10.03
CA TRP A 83 8.19 -0.05 10.00
C TRP A 83 8.89 -0.25 11.34
N ASP A 84 8.25 -0.92 12.31
CA ASP A 84 8.91 -1.28 13.57
C ASP A 84 10.11 -2.21 13.35
N PHE A 85 10.13 -2.93 12.22
CA PHE A 85 11.29 -3.71 11.77
C PHE A 85 12.50 -2.83 11.38
N LEU A 86 12.36 -1.51 11.30
CA LEU A 86 13.47 -0.57 11.04
C LEU A 86 14.33 -0.28 12.29
N TYR A 87 13.93 -0.76 13.49
CA TYR A 87 14.70 -0.51 14.72
C TYR A 87 15.97 -1.37 14.85
N SER A 88 16.14 -2.40 13.99
CA SER A 88 17.45 -3.06 13.80
C SER A 88 18.11 -2.57 12.51
N LEU A 89 19.35 -2.08 12.59
CA LEU A 89 20.07 -1.49 11.45
C LEU A 89 20.20 -2.44 10.24
N ALA A 90 20.26 -3.74 10.48
CA ALA A 90 20.38 -4.75 9.42
C ALA A 90 19.04 -4.94 8.68
N GLU A 91 17.94 -5.17 9.40
CA GLU A 91 16.62 -5.38 8.79
C GLU A 91 16.10 -4.11 8.12
N MET A 92 16.44 -2.94 8.68
CA MET A 92 16.14 -1.64 8.10
C MET A 92 16.69 -1.51 6.67
N ARG A 93 17.98 -1.84 6.47
CA ARG A 93 18.64 -1.75 5.16
C ARG A 93 17.98 -2.68 4.14
N ASP A 94 17.62 -3.89 4.57
CA ASP A 94 17.04 -4.90 3.68
C ASP A 94 15.62 -4.50 3.22
N ILE A 95 14.78 -3.99 4.12
CA ILE A 95 13.42 -3.53 3.78
C ILE A 95 13.49 -2.38 2.76
N LEU A 96 14.37 -1.41 2.98
CA LEU A 96 14.51 -0.27 2.07
C LEU A 96 15.04 -0.68 0.70
N LEU A 97 15.97 -1.63 0.68
CA LEU A 97 16.47 -2.22 -0.55
C LEU A 97 15.35 -2.93 -1.31
N TRP A 98 14.51 -3.70 -0.63
CA TRP A 98 13.33 -4.32 -1.23
C TRP A 98 12.32 -3.29 -1.75
N VAL A 99 12.02 -2.24 -0.98
CA VAL A 99 11.13 -1.16 -1.41
C VAL A 99 11.71 -0.49 -2.66
N SER A 100 13.01 -0.18 -2.69
CA SER A 100 13.68 0.38 -3.85
C SER A 100 13.58 -0.52 -5.08
N LEU A 101 13.80 -1.84 -4.91
CA LEU A 101 13.71 -2.81 -5.98
C LEU A 101 12.29 -2.90 -6.53
N LEU A 102 11.29 -2.97 -5.65
CA LEU A 102 9.88 -3.04 -6.04
C LEU A 102 9.39 -1.76 -6.71
N SER A 103 9.80 -0.58 -6.22
CA SER A 103 9.51 0.70 -6.86
C SER A 103 10.09 0.76 -8.28
N ASN A 104 11.36 0.35 -8.46
CA ASN A 104 11.99 0.31 -9.78
C ASN A 104 11.32 -0.70 -10.71
N LEU A 105 10.92 -1.85 -10.18
CA LEU A 105 10.24 -2.88 -10.95
C LEU A 105 8.84 -2.41 -11.37
N ALA A 106 8.07 -1.76 -10.47
CA ALA A 106 6.79 -1.14 -10.79
C ALA A 106 6.92 -0.12 -11.92
N LYS A 107 7.92 0.77 -11.87
CA LYS A 107 8.24 1.72 -12.95
C LYS A 107 8.54 1.02 -14.27
N SER A 108 9.45 0.05 -14.24
CA SER A 108 9.90 -0.66 -15.45
C SER A 108 8.77 -1.39 -16.17
N PHE A 109 7.75 -1.85 -15.45
CA PHE A 109 6.59 -2.53 -16.02
C PHE A 109 5.34 -1.65 -16.13
N SER A 110 5.46 -0.34 -15.85
CA SER A 110 4.34 0.62 -15.85
C SER A 110 3.16 0.16 -14.99
N LYS A 111 3.46 -0.38 -13.80
CA LYS A 111 2.48 -0.86 -12.81
C LYS A 111 2.49 0.03 -11.57
N THR A 112 1.44 -0.08 -10.77
CA THR A 112 1.31 0.69 -9.52
C THR A 112 1.58 -0.21 -8.32
N LEU A 113 2.54 0.18 -7.49
CA LEU A 113 2.78 -0.40 -6.17
C LEU A 113 2.30 0.57 -5.10
N VAL A 114 1.47 0.09 -4.18
CA VAL A 114 1.04 0.86 -3.02
C VAL A 114 1.47 0.17 -1.74
N LEU A 115 2.27 0.89 -0.97
CA LEU A 115 2.68 0.52 0.39
C LEU A 115 1.81 1.30 1.36
N VAL A 116 1.03 0.61 2.20
CA VAL A 116 0.18 1.20 3.25
C VAL A 116 0.85 1.00 4.60
N SER A 117 0.85 2.05 5.43
CA SER A 117 1.47 2.00 6.76
C SER A 117 0.82 2.99 7.72
N ASP A 118 0.93 2.75 9.02
CA ASP A 118 0.60 3.73 10.05
C ASP A 118 1.60 4.89 10.14
N GLU A 119 1.21 5.97 10.81
CA GLU A 119 1.98 7.21 10.90
C GLU A 119 3.12 7.10 11.92
N GLU A 120 4.34 6.82 11.42
CA GLU A 120 5.59 6.95 12.19
C GLU A 120 6.56 7.94 11.52
N GLN A 121 6.77 9.11 12.14
CA GLN A 121 7.47 10.23 11.50
C GLN A 121 8.93 9.92 11.08
N ALA A 122 9.67 9.16 11.87
CA ALA A 122 11.08 8.83 11.58
C ALA A 122 11.20 7.90 10.36
N SER A 123 10.35 6.87 10.31
CA SER A 123 10.27 5.86 9.26
C SER A 123 9.83 6.46 7.92
N LEU A 124 8.88 7.41 7.96
CA LEU A 124 8.33 8.08 6.77
C LEU A 124 9.35 8.92 6.00
N LYS A 125 10.16 9.73 6.71
CA LYS A 125 11.16 10.59 6.07
C LYS A 125 12.14 9.75 5.25
N LEU A 126 12.49 8.58 5.75
CA LEU A 126 13.45 7.72 5.12
C LEU A 126 12.83 6.87 3.99
N ALA A 127 11.64 6.30 4.21
CA ALA A 127 10.90 5.56 3.18
C ALA A 127 10.53 6.45 1.97
N SER A 128 10.29 7.75 2.18
CA SER A 128 9.97 8.71 1.13
C SER A 128 11.02 8.81 0.03
N ARG A 129 12.28 8.45 0.31
CA ARG A 129 13.38 8.46 -0.67
C ARG A 129 13.30 7.32 -1.70
N TYR A 130 12.51 6.29 -1.41
CA TYR A 130 12.44 5.06 -2.20
C TYR A 130 11.10 4.86 -2.91
N VAL A 131 10.19 5.82 -2.79
CA VAL A 131 8.85 5.79 -3.41
C VAL A 131 8.61 7.06 -4.23
N ASP A 132 7.78 6.96 -5.26
CA ASP A 132 7.50 8.08 -6.17
C ASP A 132 6.59 9.15 -5.59
N SER A 133 5.72 8.75 -4.67
CA SER A 133 4.75 9.64 -4.05
C SER A 133 4.43 9.15 -2.66
N VAL A 134 4.26 10.12 -1.76
CA VAL A 134 3.87 9.88 -0.38
C VAL A 134 2.57 10.64 -0.16
N ILE A 135 1.53 9.93 0.28
CA ILE A 135 0.18 10.46 0.47
C ILE A 135 -0.21 10.23 1.93
N ARG A 136 -0.43 11.32 2.66
CA ARG A 136 -1.02 11.31 3.99
C ARG A 136 -2.53 11.21 3.87
N VAL A 137 -3.12 10.30 4.64
CA VAL A 137 -4.57 10.16 4.80
C VAL A 137 -4.91 10.60 6.21
N ASP A 138 -5.78 11.59 6.31
CA ASP A 138 -6.35 12.03 7.58
C ASP A 138 -7.87 12.04 7.50
N ARG A 139 -8.52 11.65 8.61
CA ARG A 139 -9.97 11.57 8.71
C ARG A 139 -10.45 12.49 9.82
N SER A 140 -11.32 13.43 9.45
CA SER A 140 -11.99 14.32 10.39
C SER A 140 -13.50 14.16 10.24
N GLY A 141 -14.11 13.39 11.16
CA GLY A 141 -15.52 13.01 11.10
C GLY A 141 -15.87 12.26 9.80
N ASN A 142 -16.71 12.90 8.97
CA ASN A 142 -17.15 12.38 7.68
C ASN A 142 -16.30 12.90 6.51
N MET A 143 -15.13 13.48 6.75
CA MET A 143 -14.22 13.92 5.70
C MET A 143 -12.95 13.07 5.70
N ILE A 144 -12.51 12.65 4.51
CA ILE A 144 -11.17 12.12 4.27
C ILE A 144 -10.39 13.17 3.51
N SER A 145 -9.22 13.53 4.03
CA SER A 145 -8.26 14.38 3.35
C SER A 145 -7.05 13.55 2.92
N LEU A 146 -6.62 13.79 1.68
CA LEU A 146 -5.40 13.28 1.11
C LEU A 146 -4.43 14.45 0.90
N GLU A 147 -3.21 14.33 1.42
CA GLU A 147 -2.15 15.31 1.22
C GLU A 147 -0.91 14.62 0.65
N TRP A 148 -0.49 15.05 -0.53
CA TRP A 148 0.74 14.58 -1.17
C TRP A 148 1.95 15.31 -0.59
N ASN A 149 3.12 14.69 -0.65
CA ASN A 149 4.39 15.33 -0.29
C ASN A 149 4.74 16.58 -1.11
N THR A 150 4.09 16.78 -2.27
CA THR A 150 4.18 18.00 -3.07
C THR A 150 3.36 19.17 -2.51
N GLY A 151 2.57 18.94 -1.46
CA GLY A 151 1.61 19.90 -0.90
C GLY A 151 0.24 19.89 -1.57
N THR A 152 0.03 19.06 -2.60
CA THR A 152 -1.28 18.87 -3.23
C THR A 152 -2.26 18.29 -2.22
N LYS A 153 -3.46 18.87 -2.10
CA LYS A 153 -4.50 18.43 -1.17
C LYS A 153 -5.77 18.07 -1.92
N LEU A 154 -6.43 17.00 -1.47
CA LEU A 154 -7.71 16.58 -1.99
C LEU A 154 -8.62 16.13 -0.85
N LEU A 155 -9.86 16.60 -0.85
CA LEU A 155 -10.84 16.35 0.22
C LEU A 155 -12.04 15.61 -0.35
N PHE A 156 -12.43 14.54 0.35
CA PHE A 156 -13.62 13.75 0.06
C PHE A 156 -14.58 13.78 1.24
N LYS A 157 -15.88 13.84 0.95
CA LYS A 157 -16.92 13.59 1.92
C LYS A 157 -17.28 12.09 1.90
N LEU A 158 -17.17 11.45 3.05
CA LEU A 158 -17.79 10.16 3.34
C LEU A 158 -19.30 10.43 3.47
N PHE A 159 -20.07 9.73 2.64
CA PHE A 159 -21.53 9.83 2.47
C PHE A 159 -22.30 10.21 3.75
#